data_AF-A0A257LGY6-F1
#
_entry.id   AF-A0A257LGY6-F1
#
_cell.length_a   1.000
_cell.length_b   1.000
_cell.length_c   1.000
_cell.angle_alpha   90.00
_cell.angle_beta   90.00
_cell.angle_gamma   90.00
#
_symmetry.space_group_name_H-M   'P 1'
#
loop_
_entity.id
_entity.type
_entity.pdbx_description
1 polymer ?
#
loop_
_entity_poly.entity_id
_entity_poly.type
_entity_poly.pdbx_seq_one_letter_code
_entity_poly.pdbx_strand_id
1 'polypeptide(L)'
;MPGLAERLAGKNDRARKFLEAAAKAKAERPRAYLELGRMNFEDVSAQPAGADKKLSEAQVARVLAPLEIARKQRPPMAQLYSLMAEVWLNSARRPTQEEFRTVVEGPMTFPTSIPLVWRTTLLAAEWKFEKEALALAQHGVRISRDAGARNQFELVAAAFQRDAETAPPAAAPTKKSP
;
A
#
# COMPACT_ATOMS: atom_id res chain seq x y z
N MET A 1 17.62 -14.93 12.65
CA MET A 1 16.64 -15.71 11.85
C MET A 1 17.33 -16.21 10.59
N PRO A 2 17.45 -17.53 10.36
CA PRO A 2 18.26 -18.06 9.26
C PRO A 2 17.82 -17.57 7.88
N GLY A 3 16.52 -17.48 7.58
CA GLY A 3 16.05 -16.95 6.28
C GLY A 3 16.42 -15.48 6.00
N LEU A 4 16.38 -14.62 7.02
CA LEU A 4 16.81 -13.22 6.90
C LEU A 4 18.34 -13.12 6.77
N ALA A 5 19.08 -13.94 7.52
CA ALA A 5 20.54 -13.99 7.43
C ALA A 5 21.01 -14.48 6.05
N GLU A 6 20.33 -15.47 5.47
CA GLU A 6 20.63 -15.99 4.13
C GLU A 6 20.28 -14.97 3.02
N ARG A 7 19.18 -14.20 3.17
CA ARG A 7 18.87 -13.08 2.26
C ARG A 7 19.94 -11.99 2.32
N LEU A 8 20.35 -11.59 3.53
CA LEU A 8 21.44 -10.61 3.72
C LEU A 8 22.78 -11.15 3.17
N ALA A 9 22.95 -12.47 3.11
CA ALA A 9 24.12 -13.14 2.52
C ALA A 9 23.97 -13.43 1.01
N GLY A 10 22.94 -12.92 0.34
CA GLY A 10 22.72 -13.09 -1.11
C GLY A 10 22.25 -14.49 -1.54
N LYS A 11 21.88 -15.36 -0.60
CA LYS A 11 21.48 -16.76 -0.86
C LYS A 11 19.97 -16.87 -0.99
N ASN A 12 19.42 -16.23 -2.02
CA ASN A 12 17.98 -16.03 -2.21
C ASN A 12 17.18 -17.35 -2.26
N ASP A 13 17.70 -18.42 -2.87
CA ASP A 13 17.00 -19.71 -2.94
C ASP A 13 16.84 -20.39 -1.56
N ARG A 14 17.87 -20.27 -0.72
CA ARG A 14 17.83 -20.79 0.66
C ARG A 14 16.94 -19.92 1.53
N ALA A 15 17.02 -18.60 1.38
CA ALA A 15 16.14 -17.67 2.08
C ALA A 15 14.67 -17.98 1.78
N ARG A 16 14.30 -18.20 0.52
CA ARG A 16 12.94 -18.58 0.10
C ARG A 16 12.46 -19.82 0.81
N LYS A 17 13.22 -20.92 0.80
CA LYS A 17 12.85 -22.18 1.46
C LYS A 17 12.58 -22.00 2.96
N PHE A 18 13.41 -21.21 3.66
CA PHE A 18 13.21 -20.95 5.09
C PHE A 18 12.02 -20.02 5.37
N LEU A 19 11.78 -19.03 4.51
CA LEU A 19 10.67 -18.10 4.65
C LEU A 19 9.33 -18.77 4.33
N GLU A 20 9.27 -19.63 3.31
CA GLU A 20 8.10 -20.45 2.99
C GLU A 20 7.82 -21.49 4.08
N ALA A 21 8.86 -22.13 4.63
CA ALA A 21 8.71 -23.03 5.77
C ALA A 21 8.17 -22.30 7.01
N ALA A 22 8.67 -21.08 7.30
CA ALA A 22 8.14 -20.26 8.39
C ALA A 22 6.69 -19.82 8.14
N ALA A 23 6.35 -19.52 6.88
CA ALA A 23 5.00 -19.19 6.47
C ALA A 23 4.03 -20.37 6.67
N LYS A 24 4.45 -21.57 6.26
CA LYS A 24 3.71 -22.83 6.44
C LYS A 24 3.55 -23.19 7.93
N ALA A 25 4.56 -22.90 8.75
CA ALA A 25 4.52 -23.10 10.19
C ALA A 25 3.68 -22.05 10.94
N LYS A 26 3.07 -21.06 10.24
CA LYS A 26 2.31 -19.95 10.84
C LYS A 26 3.03 -19.24 11.99
N ALA A 27 4.36 -19.16 11.90
CA ALA A 27 5.16 -18.66 13.01
C ALA A 27 4.91 -17.16 13.25
N GLU A 28 4.91 -16.70 14.49
CA GLU A 28 4.76 -15.28 14.85
C GLU A 28 6.03 -14.50 14.55
N ARG A 29 6.29 -14.28 13.27
CA ARG A 29 7.53 -13.71 12.73
C ARG A 29 7.18 -12.73 11.61
N PRO A 30 6.61 -11.56 11.93
CA PRO A 30 6.07 -10.64 10.93
C PRO A 30 7.13 -10.21 9.90
N ARG A 31 8.38 -10.03 10.35
CA ARG A 31 9.52 -9.71 9.47
C ARG A 31 9.79 -10.78 8.41
N ALA A 32 9.60 -12.06 8.73
CA ALA A 32 9.84 -13.14 7.76
C ALA A 32 8.83 -13.06 6.60
N TYR A 33 7.56 -12.84 6.91
CA TYR A 33 6.52 -12.65 5.91
C TYR A 33 6.71 -11.36 5.09
N LEU A 34 7.17 -10.28 5.70
CA LEU A 34 7.52 -9.05 4.98
C LEU A 34 8.62 -9.33 3.94
N GLU A 35 9.68 -10.04 4.33
CA GLU A 35 10.75 -10.41 3.39
C GLU A 35 10.25 -11.33 2.27
N LEU A 36 9.38 -12.29 2.59
CA LEU A 36 8.75 -13.15 1.60
C LEU A 36 7.91 -12.35 0.59
N GLY A 37 7.13 -11.39 1.07
CA GLY A 37 6.37 -10.48 0.21
C GLY A 37 7.29 -9.67 -0.70
N ARG A 38 8.41 -9.13 -0.19
CA ARG A 38 9.40 -8.41 -1.02
C ARG A 38 10.01 -9.30 -2.10
N MET A 39 10.42 -10.51 -1.75
CA MET A 39 10.98 -11.45 -2.74
C MET A 39 9.95 -11.80 -3.82
N ASN A 40 8.70 -12.04 -3.42
CA ASN A 40 7.63 -12.27 -4.38
C ASN A 40 7.40 -11.04 -5.26
N PHE A 41 7.47 -9.82 -4.72
CA PHE A 41 7.32 -8.59 -5.50
C PHE A 41 8.44 -8.41 -6.52
N GLU A 42 9.69 -8.64 -6.12
CA GLU A 42 10.85 -8.62 -7.02
C GLU A 42 10.68 -9.61 -8.18
N ASP A 43 10.25 -10.85 -7.91
CA ASP A 43 10.00 -11.85 -8.94
C ASP A 43 8.92 -11.39 -9.93
N VAL A 44 7.76 -10.97 -9.42
CA VAL A 44 6.60 -10.66 -10.28
C VAL A 44 6.77 -9.36 -11.04
N SER A 45 7.50 -8.39 -10.47
CA SER A 45 7.85 -7.14 -11.15
C SER A 45 8.90 -7.34 -12.23
N ALA A 46 9.77 -8.35 -12.12
CA ALA A 46 10.70 -8.72 -13.20
C ALA A 46 9.98 -9.34 -14.42
N GLN A 47 8.82 -9.96 -14.20
CA GLN A 47 8.03 -10.61 -15.25
C GLN A 47 6.52 -10.35 -15.07
N PRO A 48 6.05 -9.10 -15.28
CA PRO A 48 4.63 -8.77 -15.13
C PRO A 48 3.79 -9.53 -16.17
N ALA A 49 2.72 -10.17 -15.71
CA ALA A 49 1.83 -10.99 -16.53
C ALA A 49 0.46 -10.34 -16.79
N GLY A 50 0.23 -9.12 -16.28
CA GLY A 50 -0.97 -8.34 -16.54
C GLY A 50 -0.85 -7.47 -17.79
N ALA A 51 -1.95 -6.81 -18.14
CA ALA A 51 -1.98 -5.81 -19.21
C ALA A 51 -1.00 -4.66 -18.92
N ASP A 52 -0.51 -4.00 -19.96
CA ASP A 52 0.34 -2.81 -19.88
C ASP A 52 1.60 -2.97 -19.03
N LYS A 53 2.18 -4.18 -19.00
CA LYS A 53 3.34 -4.53 -18.14
C LYS A 53 3.06 -4.33 -16.65
N LYS A 54 1.78 -4.34 -16.24
CA LYS A 54 1.36 -4.33 -14.85
C LYS A 54 1.23 -5.76 -14.30
N LEU A 55 1.12 -5.87 -12.98
CA LEU A 55 0.93 -7.14 -12.28
C LEU A 55 -0.48 -7.68 -12.52
N SER A 56 -0.57 -8.97 -12.84
CA SER A 56 -1.85 -9.67 -12.89
C SER A 56 -2.44 -9.85 -11.49
N GLU A 57 -3.73 -10.15 -11.41
CA GLU A 57 -4.40 -10.40 -10.12
C GLU A 57 -3.75 -11.54 -9.33
N ALA A 58 -3.35 -12.62 -10.02
CA ALA A 58 -2.64 -13.73 -9.39
C ALA A 58 -1.26 -13.31 -8.84
N GLN A 59 -0.55 -12.41 -9.53
CA GLN A 59 0.73 -11.87 -9.07
C GLN A 59 0.55 -10.96 -7.86
N VAL A 60 -0.46 -10.09 -7.89
CA VAL A 60 -0.83 -9.25 -6.75
C VAL A 60 -1.16 -10.11 -5.53
N ALA A 61 -2.03 -11.12 -5.68
CA ALA A 61 -2.39 -12.02 -4.61
C ALA A 61 -1.18 -12.78 -4.03
N ARG A 62 -0.26 -13.24 -4.88
CA ARG A 62 0.99 -13.92 -4.46
C ARG A 62 1.86 -13.03 -3.57
N VAL A 63 1.89 -11.73 -3.82
CA VAL A 63 2.66 -10.77 -3.00
C VAL A 63 1.91 -10.41 -1.73
N LEU A 64 0.60 -10.14 -1.81
CA LEU A 64 -0.19 -9.67 -0.67
C LEU A 64 -0.47 -10.76 0.37
N ALA A 65 -0.60 -12.03 -0.02
CA ALA A 65 -0.92 -13.13 0.89
C ALA A 65 0.00 -13.22 2.14
N PRO A 66 1.35 -13.22 2.01
CA PRO A 66 2.21 -13.20 3.20
C PRO A 66 2.09 -11.87 3.98
N LEU A 67 1.85 -10.74 3.30
CA LEU A 67 1.73 -9.44 3.96
C LEU A 67 0.48 -9.37 4.85
N GLU A 68 -0.65 -9.93 4.41
CA GLU A 68 -1.86 -10.03 5.23
C GLU A 68 -1.67 -10.87 6.49
N ILE A 69 -0.80 -11.89 6.44
CA ILE A 69 -0.45 -12.67 7.63
C ILE A 69 0.38 -11.81 8.58
N ALA A 70 1.40 -11.12 8.09
CA ALA A 70 2.23 -10.23 8.92
C ALA A 70 1.42 -9.07 9.52
N ARG A 71 0.42 -8.54 8.80
CA ARG A 71 -0.44 -7.44 9.26
C ARG A 71 -1.11 -7.73 10.59
N LYS A 72 -1.50 -9.00 10.80
CA LYS A 72 -2.20 -9.47 11.99
C LYS A 72 -1.27 -9.73 13.18
N GLN A 73 0.04 -9.67 12.97
CA GLN A 73 1.04 -9.96 14.00
C GLN A 73 1.61 -8.67 14.60
N ARG A 74 2.03 -8.74 15.87
CA ARG A 74 2.74 -7.64 16.53
C ARG A 74 4.26 -7.82 16.42
N PRO A 75 5.04 -6.73 16.40
CA PRO A 75 4.61 -5.33 16.29
C PRO A 75 4.14 -4.97 14.87
N PRO A 76 3.24 -3.98 14.71
CA PRO A 76 2.90 -3.47 13.39
C PRO A 76 4.14 -2.86 12.72
N MET A 77 4.22 -2.93 11.39
CA MET A 77 5.39 -2.46 10.63
C MET A 77 4.97 -1.57 9.47
N ALA A 78 5.46 -0.32 9.44
CA ALA A 78 5.16 0.61 8.37
C ALA A 78 5.57 0.09 6.98
N GLN A 79 6.68 -0.64 6.89
CA GLN A 79 7.17 -1.19 5.62
C GLN A 79 6.20 -2.18 4.97
N LEU A 80 5.34 -2.83 5.76
CA LEU A 80 4.29 -3.72 5.28
C LEU A 80 3.30 -2.96 4.41
N TYR A 81 2.69 -1.91 4.98
CA TYR A 81 1.71 -1.07 4.30
C TYR A 81 2.33 -0.33 3.11
N SER A 82 3.59 0.09 3.23
CA SER A 82 4.33 0.70 2.11
C SER A 82 4.49 -0.25 0.92
N LEU A 83 4.73 -1.54 1.17
CA LEU A 83 4.83 -2.55 0.10
C LEU A 83 3.44 -2.88 -0.47
N MET A 84 2.42 -3.00 0.37
CA MET A 84 1.04 -3.22 -0.11
C MET A 84 0.59 -2.09 -1.06
N ALA A 85 0.89 -0.84 -0.71
CA ALA A 85 0.60 0.31 -1.58
C ALA A 85 1.33 0.20 -2.94
N GLU A 86 2.60 -0.19 -2.92
CA GLU A 86 3.45 -0.32 -4.11
C GLU A 86 2.97 -1.44 -5.03
N VAL A 87 2.50 -2.56 -4.48
CA VAL A 87 1.89 -3.65 -5.25
C VAL A 87 0.63 -3.16 -5.96
N TRP A 88 -0.23 -2.41 -5.28
CA TRP A 88 -1.46 -1.88 -5.87
C TRP A 88 -1.21 -0.79 -6.93
N LEU A 89 -0.16 0.00 -6.79
CA LEU A 89 0.27 0.95 -7.82
C LEU A 89 0.73 0.24 -9.11
N ASN A 90 1.33 -0.94 -8.98
CA ASN A 90 1.77 -1.77 -10.11
C ASN A 90 0.71 -2.76 -10.57
N SER A 91 -0.49 -2.78 -10.00
CA SER A 91 -1.57 -3.71 -10.35
C SER A 91 -2.28 -3.32 -11.64
N ALA A 92 -2.60 -4.30 -12.49
CA ALA A 92 -3.44 -4.10 -13.67
C ALA A 92 -4.90 -3.80 -13.29
N ARG A 93 -5.36 -4.29 -12.14
CA ARG A 93 -6.71 -4.05 -11.60
C ARG A 93 -6.68 -2.97 -10.51
N ARG A 94 -7.71 -2.13 -10.51
CA ARG A 94 -8.02 -1.21 -9.41
C ARG A 94 -8.29 -1.98 -8.10
N PRO A 95 -7.70 -1.61 -6.94
CA PRO A 95 -8.09 -2.20 -5.65
C PRO A 95 -9.56 -1.90 -5.33
N THR A 96 -10.24 -2.85 -4.67
CA THR A 96 -11.55 -2.59 -4.08
C THR A 96 -11.43 -1.59 -2.94
N GLN A 97 -12.56 -1.02 -2.50
CA GLN A 97 -12.57 -0.11 -1.36
C GLN A 97 -12.03 -0.80 -0.08
N GLU A 98 -12.31 -2.10 0.10
CA GLU A 98 -11.82 -2.86 1.26
C GLU A 98 -10.32 -3.09 1.19
N GLU A 99 -9.79 -3.47 0.01
CA GLU A 99 -8.36 -3.64 -0.22
C GLU A 99 -7.61 -2.31 -0.01
N PHE A 100 -8.18 -1.21 -0.47
CA PHE A 100 -7.62 0.13 -0.25
C PHE A 100 -7.66 0.53 1.23
N ARG A 101 -8.76 0.27 1.94
CA ARG A 101 -8.86 0.54 3.39
C ARG A 101 -7.76 -0.18 4.18
N THR A 102 -7.41 -1.40 3.80
CA THR A 102 -6.28 -2.12 4.42
C THR A 102 -4.96 -1.37 4.27
N VAL A 103 -4.72 -0.70 3.14
CA VAL A 103 -3.53 0.14 2.95
C VAL A 103 -3.60 1.42 3.77
N VAL A 104 -4.79 2.02 3.91
CA VAL A 104 -5.04 3.23 4.71
C VAL A 104 -4.83 3.00 6.22
N GLU A 105 -5.00 1.76 6.72
CA GLU A 105 -4.59 1.41 8.09
C GLU A 105 -3.14 1.80 8.40
N GLY A 106 -2.26 1.78 7.39
CA GLY A 106 -0.86 2.17 7.51
C GLY A 106 -0.69 3.62 8.01
N PRO A 107 -1.10 4.64 7.22
CA PRO A 107 -1.13 6.03 7.67
C PRO A 107 -1.87 6.26 9.00
N MET A 108 -2.94 5.49 9.29
CA MET A 108 -3.64 5.60 10.57
C MET A 108 -2.79 5.09 11.75
N THR A 109 -2.00 4.04 11.54
CA THR A 109 -1.13 3.43 12.55
C THR A 109 0.19 4.19 12.70
N PHE A 110 0.71 4.75 11.59
CA PHE A 110 1.97 5.49 11.52
C PHE A 110 1.77 6.88 10.92
N PRO A 111 1.01 7.77 11.59
CA PRO A 111 0.60 9.05 11.02
C PRO A 111 1.77 10.00 10.73
N THR A 112 2.89 9.85 11.42
CA THR A 112 4.07 10.70 11.22
C THR A 112 5.03 10.17 10.14
N SER A 113 4.72 9.04 9.51
CA SER A 113 5.56 8.44 8.48
C SER A 113 5.29 9.09 7.12
N ILE A 114 6.05 10.14 6.81
CA ILE A 114 5.99 10.86 5.52
C ILE A 114 6.01 9.90 4.31
N PRO A 115 6.95 8.93 4.21
CA PRO A 115 7.00 8.06 3.04
C PRO A 115 5.77 7.18 2.89
N LEU A 116 5.16 6.76 4.01
CA LEU A 116 3.95 5.94 3.98
C LEU A 116 2.72 6.78 3.59
N VAL A 117 2.55 7.95 4.19
CA VAL A 117 1.46 8.88 3.84
C VAL A 117 1.54 9.24 2.37
N TRP A 118 2.75 9.55 1.86
CA TRP A 118 2.96 9.85 0.44
C TRP A 118 2.57 8.69 -0.48
N ARG A 119 3.06 7.47 -0.20
CA ARG A 119 2.72 6.28 -1.00
C ARG A 119 1.22 5.99 -1.04
N THR A 120 0.54 6.09 0.11
CA THR A 120 -0.91 5.88 0.15
C THR A 120 -1.66 7.02 -0.55
N THR A 121 -1.16 8.25 -0.48
CA THR A 121 -1.71 9.40 -1.24
C THR A 121 -1.63 9.16 -2.74
N LEU A 122 -0.47 8.70 -3.23
CA LEU A 122 -0.29 8.36 -4.65
C LEU A 122 -1.24 7.24 -5.11
N LEU A 123 -1.40 6.20 -4.29
CA LEU A 123 -2.34 5.13 -4.59
C LEU A 123 -3.78 5.64 -4.66
N ALA A 124 -4.16 6.52 -3.73
CA ALA A 124 -5.48 7.13 -3.71
C ALA A 124 -5.69 7.99 -4.97
N ALA A 125 -4.67 8.74 -5.38
CA ALA A 125 -4.73 9.60 -6.56
C ALA A 125 -4.83 8.80 -7.87
N GLU A 126 -3.98 7.79 -8.05
CA GLU A 126 -3.94 6.92 -9.24
C GLU A 126 -5.31 6.29 -9.52
N TRP A 127 -5.98 5.82 -8.47
CA TRP A 127 -7.26 5.11 -8.59
C TRP A 127 -8.49 5.97 -8.27
N LYS A 128 -8.32 7.30 -8.22
CA LYS A 128 -9.40 8.28 -8.00
C LYS A 128 -10.23 8.04 -6.73
N PHE A 129 -9.56 7.69 -5.63
CA PHE A 129 -10.15 7.77 -4.29
C PHE A 129 -10.03 9.23 -3.80
N GLU A 130 -10.81 10.12 -4.41
CA GLU A 130 -10.63 11.59 -4.34
C GLU A 130 -10.68 12.13 -2.90
N LYS A 131 -11.66 11.67 -2.11
CA LYS A 131 -11.83 12.10 -0.72
C LYS A 131 -10.63 11.69 0.13
N GLU A 132 -10.16 10.46 -0.04
CA GLU A 132 -9.01 9.92 0.67
C GLU A 132 -7.70 10.53 0.19
N ALA A 133 -7.54 10.79 -1.12
CA ALA A 133 -6.39 11.46 -1.69
C ALA A 133 -6.24 12.87 -1.12
N LEU A 134 -7.33 13.65 -1.08
CA LEU A 134 -7.34 14.99 -0.48
C LEU A 134 -7.00 14.95 1.02
N ALA A 135 -7.66 14.06 1.78
CA ALA A 135 -7.45 13.96 3.23
C ALA A 135 -6.00 13.54 3.58
N LEU A 136 -5.45 12.55 2.85
CA LEU A 136 -4.07 12.11 3.04
C LEU A 136 -3.06 13.18 2.61
N ALA A 137 -3.32 13.89 1.52
CA ALA A 137 -2.47 14.99 1.07
C ALA A 137 -2.45 16.12 2.10
N GLN A 138 -3.61 16.59 2.57
CA GLN A 138 -3.72 17.60 3.62
C GLN A 138 -3.06 17.16 4.92
N HIS A 139 -3.16 15.88 5.27
CA HIS A 139 -2.42 15.33 6.41
C HIS A 139 -0.91 15.44 6.18
N GLY A 140 -0.42 15.01 5.01
CA GLY A 140 0.97 15.10 4.59
C GLY A 140 1.55 16.53 4.67
N VAL A 141 0.81 17.55 4.23
CA VAL A 141 1.21 18.96 4.36
C VAL A 141 1.48 19.33 5.83
N ARG A 142 0.57 18.95 6.73
CA ARG A 142 0.66 19.29 8.17
C ARG A 142 1.85 18.64 8.87
N ILE A 143 2.20 17.41 8.51
CA ILE A 143 3.27 16.66 9.17
C ILE A 143 4.65 16.88 8.53
N SER A 144 4.71 17.41 7.30
CA SER A 144 5.95 17.62 6.56
C SER A 144 6.78 18.74 7.16
N ARG A 145 7.99 18.41 7.59
CA ARG A 145 9.01 19.37 8.05
C ARG A 145 9.90 19.88 6.92
N ASP A 146 10.07 19.07 5.90
CA ASP A 146 10.80 19.40 4.68
C ASP A 146 9.90 20.16 3.69
N ALA A 147 10.45 21.21 3.08
CA ALA A 147 9.72 22.05 2.13
C ALA A 147 9.42 21.31 0.82
N GLY A 148 10.34 20.45 0.35
CA GLY A 148 10.13 19.66 -0.86
C GLY A 148 8.99 18.67 -0.72
N ALA A 149 8.99 17.89 0.36
CA ALA A 149 7.89 16.97 0.68
C ALA A 149 6.56 17.70 0.86
N ARG A 150 6.56 18.86 1.54
CA ARG A 150 5.34 19.66 1.72
C ARG A 150 4.77 20.11 0.38
N ASN A 151 5.60 20.65 -0.52
CA ASN A 151 5.17 21.09 -1.85
C ASN A 151 4.54 19.94 -2.66
N GLN A 152 5.09 18.73 -2.57
CA GLN A 152 4.53 17.56 -3.25
C GLN A 152 3.11 17.25 -2.77
N PHE A 153 2.86 17.29 -1.47
CA PHE A 153 1.52 17.10 -0.92
C PHE A 153 0.56 18.24 -1.27
N GLU A 154 1.03 19.49 -1.25
CA GLU A 154 0.21 20.66 -1.61
C GLU A 154 -0.28 20.58 -3.07
N LEU A 155 0.58 20.13 -3.99
CA LEU A 155 0.21 19.94 -5.40
C LEU A 155 -0.93 18.92 -5.55
N VAL A 156 -0.85 17.79 -4.84
CA VAL A 156 -1.91 16.77 -4.88
C VAL A 156 -3.18 17.31 -4.22
N ALA A 157 -3.09 17.95 -3.06
CA ALA A 157 -4.25 18.53 -2.38
C ALA A 157 -4.96 19.55 -3.26
N ALA A 158 -4.23 20.44 -3.93
CA ALA A 158 -4.78 21.45 -4.82
C ALA A 158 -5.43 20.86 -6.07
N ALA A 159 -4.95 19.71 -6.57
CA ALA A 159 -5.59 19.01 -7.68
C ALA A 159 -6.97 18.46 -7.26
N PHE A 160 -7.02 17.66 -6.19
CA PHE A 160 -8.26 17.03 -5.74
C PHE A 160 -9.26 18.01 -5.11
N GLN A 161 -8.79 19.14 -4.56
CA GLN A 161 -9.69 20.19 -4.08
C GLN A 161 -10.42 20.88 -5.24
N ARG A 162 -9.74 21.16 -6.35
CA ARG A 162 -10.38 21.72 -7.56
C ARG A 162 -11.40 20.74 -8.14
N ASP A 163 -11.04 19.46 -8.22
CA ASP A 163 -11.97 18.43 -8.71
C ASP A 163 -13.22 18.32 -7.83
N ALA A 164 -13.06 18.39 -6.50
CA ALA A 164 -14.17 18.39 -5.55
C ALA A 164 -15.08 19.63 -5.66
N GLU A 165 -14.51 20.81 -5.94
CA GLU A 165 -15.26 22.07 -6.11
C GLU A 165 -16.01 22.15 -7.46
N THR A 166 -15.50 21.47 -8.49
CA THR A 166 -16.16 21.40 -9.81
C THR A 166 -17.23 20.30 -9.90
N ALA A 167 -17.29 19.37 -8.95
CA ALA A 167 -18.32 18.34 -8.90
C ALA A 167 -19.69 18.96 -8.55
N PRO A 168 -20.76 18.72 -9.34
CA PRO A 168 -22.09 19.22 -9.02
C PRO A 168 -22.55 18.69 -7.65
N PRO A 169 -23.22 19.52 -6.83
CA PRO A 169 -23.68 19.09 -5.51
C PRO A 169 -24.57 17.86 -5.66
N ALA A 170 -24.25 16.80 -4.91
CA ALA A 170 -25.05 15.58 -4.88
C ALA A 170 -26.52 15.95 -4.63
N ALA A 171 -27.39 15.55 -5.56
CA ALA A 171 -28.82 15.85 -5.51
C ALA A 171 -29.37 15.45 -4.13
N ALA A 172 -29.96 16.43 -3.44
CA ALA A 172 -30.53 16.24 -2.11
C ALA A 172 -31.54 15.08 -2.13
N PRO A 173 -31.55 14.21 -1.11
CA PRO A 173 -32.53 13.13 -1.03
C PRO A 173 -33.94 13.76 -0.98
N THR A 174 -34.73 13.48 -2.02
CA THR A 174 -36.15 13.82 -2.06
C THR A 174 -36.83 13.20 -0.85
N LYS A 175 -37.18 14.03 0.14
CA LYS A 175 -38.08 13.65 1.23
C LYS A 175 -39.39 13.18 0.60
N LYS A 176 -39.70 11.88 0.72
CA LYS A 176 -41.08 11.40 0.59
C LYS A 176 -41.86 11.96 1.78
N SER A 177 -42.77 12.90 1.51
CA SER A 177 -43.80 13.29 2.46
C SER A 177 -44.85 12.17 2.59
N PRO A 178 -45.44 11.98 3.78
CA PRO A 178 -46.41 10.91 4.07
C PRO A 178 -47.73 11.07 3.33
#